data_AF-A0A438GX59-F1
#
_entry.id   AF-A0A438GX59-F1
#
_cell.length_a   1.000
_cell.length_b   1.000
_cell.length_c   1.000
_cell.angle_alpha   90.00
_cell.angle_beta   90.00
_cell.angle_gamma   90.00
#
_symmetry.space_group_name_H-M   'P 1'
#
loop_
_entity.id
_entity.type
_entity.pdbx_description
1 polymer ?
#
loop_
_entity_poly.entity_id
_entity_poly.type
_entity_poly.pdbx_seq_one_letter_code
_entity_poly.pdbx_strand_id
1 'polypeptide(L)'
;MMTVSITANHEEAAIVASAFVSLFTLFSGFFIPRPRIPKWWVWYYWICPVAWTVYGLIVSQYGDMEETINVAGIEPSPSIKWYVESHFGYDLDFMGAVAGILVGFAVFFAFLFGVCIQKLNFQRR
;
A
#
# COMPACT_ATOMS: atom_id res chain seq x y z
N MET A 1 6.87 -11.99 9.28
CA MET A 1 6.61 -12.27 10.71
C MET A 1 5.23 -12.85 10.95
N MET A 2 4.13 -12.17 10.58
CA MET A 2 2.76 -12.71 10.76
C MET A 2 2.52 -14.04 10.03
N THR A 3 2.91 -14.16 8.76
CA THR A 3 2.72 -15.40 7.97
C THR A 3 3.40 -16.62 8.62
N VAL A 4 4.62 -16.44 9.13
CA VAL A 4 5.38 -17.49 9.85
C VAL A 4 4.65 -17.96 11.11
N SER A 5 3.89 -17.08 11.78
CA SER A 5 3.13 -17.45 12.98
C SER A 5 1.85 -18.26 12.71
N ILE A 6 1.41 -18.34 11.45
CA ILE A 6 0.15 -19.01 11.06
C ILE A 6 0.43 -20.34 10.33
N THR A 7 1.58 -20.48 9.68
CA THR A 7 1.99 -21.68 8.93
C THR A 7 2.81 -22.65 9.76
N ALA A 8 2.71 -23.95 9.49
CA ALA A 8 3.44 -24.99 10.22
C ALA A 8 4.94 -25.04 9.88
N ASN A 9 5.32 -24.64 8.65
CA ASN A 9 6.70 -24.70 8.13
C ASN A 9 7.15 -23.34 7.55
N HIS A 10 8.47 -23.06 7.61
CA HIS A 10 9.04 -21.82 7.10
C HIS A 10 8.94 -21.65 5.58
N GLU A 11 9.03 -22.75 4.81
CA GLU A 11 8.92 -22.71 3.34
C GLU A 11 7.51 -22.34 2.89
N GLU A 12 6.48 -22.93 3.52
CA GLU A 12 5.07 -22.57 3.28
C GLU A 12 4.81 -21.10 3.63
N ALA A 13 5.36 -20.62 4.75
CA ALA A 13 5.29 -19.22 5.14
C ALA A 13 5.85 -18.29 4.07
N ALA A 14 6.98 -18.67 3.46
CA ALA A 14 7.66 -17.90 2.44
C ALA A 14 6.88 -17.85 1.13
N ILE A 15 6.31 -18.98 0.68
CA ILE A 15 5.49 -19.05 -0.54
C ILE A 15 4.23 -18.20 -0.39
N VAL A 16 3.54 -18.32 0.75
CA VAL A 16 2.33 -17.53 1.01
C VAL A 16 2.69 -16.04 1.09
N ALA A 17 3.75 -15.68 1.82
CA ALA A 17 4.18 -14.29 1.93
C ALA A 17 4.56 -13.68 0.57
N SER A 18 5.29 -14.41 -0.27
CA SER A 18 5.72 -13.91 -1.58
C SER A 18 4.53 -13.68 -2.52
N ALA A 19 3.52 -14.55 -2.49
CA ALA A 19 2.29 -14.35 -3.24
C ALA A 19 1.55 -13.07 -2.81
N PHE A 20 1.35 -12.87 -1.50
CA PHE A 20 0.69 -11.67 -0.98
C PHE A 20 1.48 -10.39 -1.24
N VAL A 21 2.80 -10.40 -1.08
CA VAL A 21 3.66 -9.25 -1.39
C VAL A 21 3.57 -8.90 -2.88
N SER A 22 3.55 -9.90 -3.76
CA SER A 22 3.45 -9.68 -5.20
C SER A 22 2.11 -9.03 -5.57
N LEU A 23 1.00 -9.54 -5.00
CA LEU A 23 -0.33 -8.96 -5.20
C LEU A 23 -0.44 -7.54 -4.63
N PHE A 24 0.08 -7.30 -3.43
CA PHE A 24 0.09 -5.96 -2.83
C PHE A 24 0.92 -4.98 -3.64
N THR A 25 2.07 -5.41 -4.18
CA THR A 25 2.91 -4.57 -5.04
C THR A 25 2.18 -4.19 -6.33
N LEU A 26 1.55 -5.15 -7.01
CA LEU A 26 0.87 -4.91 -8.29
C LEU A 26 -0.29 -3.91 -8.17
N PHE A 27 -1.11 -4.05 -7.12
CA PHE A 27 -2.29 -3.22 -6.89
C PHE A 27 -2.07 -2.10 -5.87
N SER A 28 -0.83 -1.74 -5.58
CA SER A 28 -0.47 -0.65 -4.66
C SER A 28 -0.83 0.76 -5.18
N GLY A 29 -1.31 0.89 -6.41
CA GLY A 29 -1.54 2.19 -7.05
C GLY A 29 -0.34 2.72 -7.84
N PHE A 30 0.83 2.06 -7.79
CA PHE A 30 2.00 2.44 -8.57
C PHE A 30 1.96 1.87 -10.00
N PHE A 31 1.92 0.53 -10.14
CA PHE A 31 1.87 -0.12 -11.46
C PHE A 31 0.51 0.04 -12.14
N ILE A 32 -0.56 -0.13 -11.35
CA ILE A 32 -1.94 0.08 -11.78
C ILE A 32 -2.49 1.26 -10.99
N PRO A 33 -2.61 2.45 -11.61
CA PRO A 33 -3.18 3.62 -10.96
C PRO A 33 -4.58 3.33 -10.40
N ARG A 34 -4.87 3.87 -9.21
CA ARG A 34 -6.16 3.67 -8.52
C ARG A 34 -7.38 3.94 -9.42
N PRO A 35 -7.42 5.01 -10.26
CA PRO A 35 -8.56 5.26 -11.16
C PRO A 35 -8.79 4.17 -12.22
N ARG A 36 -7.77 3.37 -12.55
CA ARG A 36 -7.86 2.29 -13.54
C ARG A 36 -8.26 0.95 -12.93
N ILE A 37 -8.31 0.83 -11.60
CA ILE A 37 -8.75 -0.39 -10.93
C ILE A 37 -10.28 -0.51 -11.08
N PRO A 38 -10.82 -1.67 -11.49
CA PRO A 38 -12.26 -1.89 -11.57
C PRO A 38 -12.95 -1.57 -10.24
N LYS A 39 -14.10 -0.86 -10.29
CA LYS A 39 -14.82 -0.38 -9.09
C LYS A 39 -15.10 -1.48 -8.06
N TRP A 40 -15.34 -2.71 -8.51
CA TRP A 40 -15.60 -3.87 -7.65
C TRP A 40 -14.38 -4.39 -6.86
N TRP A 41 -13.17 -3.95 -7.20
CA TRP A 41 -11.88 -4.47 -6.68
C TRP A 41 -11.10 -3.36 -5.97
N VAL A 42 -11.60 -2.12 -6.00
CA VAL A 42 -10.97 -0.99 -5.33
C VAL A 42 -10.88 -1.18 -3.81
N TRP A 43 -11.72 -2.03 -3.22
CA TRP A 43 -11.61 -2.38 -1.79
C TRP A 43 -10.27 -3.03 -1.44
N TYR A 44 -9.69 -3.80 -2.37
CA TYR A 44 -8.39 -4.45 -2.16
C TYR A 44 -7.26 -3.42 -2.03
N TYR A 45 -7.32 -2.37 -2.85
CA TYR A 45 -6.41 -1.23 -2.77
C TYR A 45 -6.45 -0.59 -1.37
N TRP A 46 -7.64 -0.41 -0.78
CA TRP A 46 -7.78 0.23 0.53
C TRP A 46 -7.31 -0.64 1.71
N ILE A 47 -7.34 -1.97 1.59
CA ILE A 47 -6.83 -2.88 2.64
C ILE A 47 -5.32 -3.12 2.49
N CYS A 48 -4.76 -2.83 1.31
CA CYS A 48 -3.35 -3.03 1.04
C CYS A 48 -2.48 -1.99 1.78
N PRO A 49 -1.64 -2.40 2.75
CA PRO A 49 -0.78 -1.46 3.46
C PRO A 49 0.28 -0.82 2.53
N VAL A 50 0.73 -1.55 1.50
CA VAL A 50 1.70 -1.04 0.51
C VAL A 50 1.10 0.12 -0.29
N ALA A 51 -0.21 0.09 -0.57
CA ALA A 51 -0.88 1.17 -1.29
C ALA A 51 -0.81 2.50 -0.51
N TRP A 52 -1.04 2.44 0.80
CA TRP A 52 -0.93 3.61 1.67
C TRP A 52 0.50 4.11 1.84
N THR A 53 1.49 3.21 1.83
CA THR A 53 2.91 3.61 1.85
C THR A 53 3.28 4.37 0.57
N VAL A 54 2.91 3.85 -0.60
CA VAL A 54 3.15 4.52 -1.89
C VAL A 54 2.43 5.86 -1.94
N TYR A 55 1.16 5.91 -1.51
CA TYR A 55 0.40 7.15 -1.38
C TYR A 55 1.17 8.16 -0.54
N GLY A 56 1.57 7.77 0.69
CA GLY A 56 2.27 8.66 1.62
C GLY A 56 3.58 9.19 1.05
N LEU A 57 4.37 8.34 0.39
CA LEU A 57 5.61 8.73 -0.27
C LEU A 57 5.36 9.73 -1.41
N ILE A 58 4.36 9.48 -2.26
CA ILE A 58 4.08 10.38 -3.38
C ILE A 58 3.62 11.74 -2.87
N VAL A 59 2.73 11.78 -1.88
CA VAL A 59 2.25 13.03 -1.30
C VAL A 59 3.36 13.78 -0.58
N SER A 60 4.21 13.09 0.19
CA SER A 60 5.29 13.77 0.92
C SER A 60 6.36 14.34 0.00
N GLN A 61 6.61 13.70 -1.14
CA GLN A 61 7.64 14.14 -2.08
C GLN A 61 7.13 15.18 -3.07
N TYR A 62 5.89 15.06 -3.53
CA TYR A 62 5.37 15.85 -4.65
C TYR A 62 4.22 16.79 -4.26
N GLY A 63 3.76 16.78 -3.00
CA GLY A 63 2.64 17.59 -2.53
C GLY A 63 2.83 19.10 -2.72
N ASP A 64 4.06 19.57 -2.52
CA ASP A 64 4.45 20.99 -2.61
C ASP A 64 5.13 21.34 -3.94
N MET A 65 5.22 20.41 -4.89
CA MET A 65 5.89 20.62 -6.18
C MET A 65 4.92 21.15 -7.24
N GLU A 66 5.11 22.41 -7.62
CA GLU A 66 4.34 23.07 -8.69
C GLU A 66 5.03 23.04 -10.06
N GLU A 67 6.20 22.41 -10.15
CA GLU A 67 6.95 22.31 -11.41
C GLU A 67 6.16 21.56 -12.49
N THR A 68 6.34 21.98 -13.74
CA THR A 68 5.75 21.32 -14.91
C THR A 68 6.65 20.19 -15.38
N ILE A 69 6.06 19.03 -15.68
CA ILE A 69 6.77 17.88 -16.22
C ILE A 69 6.41 17.66 -17.69
N ASN A 70 7.41 17.27 -18.48
CA ASN A 70 7.19 16.83 -19.85
C ASN A 70 6.81 15.34 -19.83
N VAL A 71 5.55 15.04 -20.14
CA VAL A 71 5.01 13.68 -20.18
C VAL A 71 4.68 13.35 -21.63
N ALA A 72 5.26 12.25 -22.13
CA ALA A 72 5.00 11.80 -23.49
C ALA A 72 3.49 11.54 -23.70
N GLY A 73 2.88 12.26 -24.65
CA GLY A 73 1.47 12.12 -25.00
C GLY A 73 0.50 13.04 -24.25
N ILE A 74 0.97 13.98 -23.42
CA ILE A 74 0.14 15.00 -22.78
C ILE A 74 0.69 16.39 -23.13
N GLU A 75 -0.06 17.14 -23.94
CA GLU A 75 0.23 18.56 -24.23
C GLU A 75 -0.98 19.44 -23.88
N PRO A 76 -0.78 20.59 -23.22
CA PRO A 76 0.50 21.16 -22.74
C PRO A 76 1.08 20.43 -21.51
N SER A 77 2.37 20.65 -21.21
CA SER A 77 3.08 20.05 -20.06
C SER A 77 2.32 20.32 -18.74
N PRO A 78 1.74 19.29 -18.10
CA PRO A 78 0.99 19.48 -16.87
C PRO A 78 1.92 19.75 -15.68
N SER A 79 1.36 20.34 -14.62
CA SER A 79 2.03 20.38 -13.32
C SER A 79 2.12 18.97 -12.73
N ILE A 80 3.16 18.71 -11.94
CA ILE A 80 3.31 17.44 -11.21
C ILE A 80 2.08 17.19 -10.34
N LYS A 81 1.58 18.23 -9.67
CA LYS A 81 0.36 18.21 -8.87
C LYS A 81 -0.84 17.63 -9.64
N TRP A 82 -1.11 18.19 -10.82
CA TRP A 82 -2.20 17.74 -11.67
C TRP A 82 -2.00 16.31 -12.16
N TYR A 83 -0.76 15.94 -12.50
CA TYR A 83 -0.47 14.59 -12.96
C TYR A 83 -0.68 13.54 -11.87
N VAL A 84 -0.22 13.80 -10.64
CA VAL A 84 -0.40 12.92 -9.48
C VAL A 84 -1.89 12.74 -9.15
N GLU A 85 -2.66 13.81 -9.16
CA GLU A 85 -4.09 13.78 -8.86
C GLU A 85 -4.90 13.11 -9.99
N SER A 86 -4.70 13.53 -11.25
CA SER A 86 -5.50 13.05 -12.37
C SER A 86 -5.09 11.67 -12.87
N HIS A 87 -3.80 11.34 -12.89
CA HIS A 87 -3.32 10.05 -13.40
C HIS A 87 -3.36 8.98 -12.31
N PHE A 88 -2.83 9.29 -11.13
CA PHE A 88 -2.71 8.33 -10.04
C PHE A 88 -3.86 8.36 -9.04
N GLY A 89 -4.63 9.44 -8.97
CA GLY A 89 -5.79 9.56 -8.07
C GLY A 89 -5.40 9.76 -6.61
N TYR A 90 -4.26 10.41 -6.35
CA TYR A 90 -3.79 10.76 -5.02
C TYR A 90 -4.20 12.19 -4.65
N ASP A 91 -4.95 12.34 -3.57
CA ASP A 91 -5.27 13.63 -2.95
C ASP A 91 -4.11 14.07 -2.05
N LEU A 92 -3.45 15.17 -2.42
CA LEU A 92 -2.23 15.66 -1.74
C LEU A 92 -2.50 16.26 -0.36
N ASP A 93 -3.71 16.81 -0.14
CA ASP A 93 -4.10 17.36 1.17
C ASP A 93 -4.41 16.26 2.21
N PHE A 94 -4.43 14.99 1.80
CA PHE A 94 -4.82 13.86 2.64
C PHE A 94 -3.67 13.24 3.46
N MET A 95 -2.50 13.89 3.51
CA MET A 95 -1.29 13.35 4.16
C MET A 95 -1.50 12.92 5.61
N GLY A 96 -2.22 13.71 6.41
CA GLY A 96 -2.47 13.41 7.82
C GLY A 96 -3.26 12.13 8.03
N ALA A 97 -4.26 11.87 7.19
CA ALA A 97 -5.05 10.66 7.25
C ALA A 97 -4.24 9.43 6.81
N VAL A 98 -3.41 9.56 5.77
CA VAL A 98 -2.50 8.49 5.32
C VAL A 98 -1.55 8.08 6.44
N ALA A 99 -0.95 9.06 7.14
CA ALA A 99 -0.08 8.79 8.29
C ALA A 99 -0.82 8.02 9.41
N GLY A 100 -2.04 8.45 9.75
CA GLY A 100 -2.87 7.76 10.74
C GLY A 100 -3.21 6.32 10.35
N ILE A 101 -3.52 6.06 9.09
CA ILE A 101 -3.84 4.73 8.58
C ILE A 101 -2.61 3.81 8.63
N LEU A 102 -1.43 4.31 8.26
CA LEU A 102 -0.18 3.55 8.35
C LEU A 102 0.16 3.15 9.79
N VAL A 103 0.00 4.07 10.74
CA VAL A 103 0.14 3.75 12.18
C VAL A 103 -0.90 2.71 12.61
N GLY A 104 -2.14 2.85 12.15
CA GLY A 104 -3.22 1.89 12.39
C GLY A 104 -2.87 0.48 11.91
N PHE A 105 -2.33 0.33 10.69
CA PHE A 105 -1.86 -0.95 10.18
C PHE A 105 -0.72 -1.52 11.02
N ALA A 106 0.26 -0.71 11.41
CA ALA A 106 1.38 -1.16 12.23
C ALA A 106 0.89 -1.71 13.58
N VAL A 107 0.00 -1.00 14.27
CA VAL A 107 -0.61 -1.43 15.53
C VAL A 107 -1.45 -2.70 15.33
N PHE A 108 -2.26 -2.75 14.27
CA PHE A 108 -3.08 -3.93 13.94
C PHE A 108 -2.23 -5.18 13.71
N PHE A 109 -1.17 -5.09 12.91
CA PHE A 109 -0.27 -6.22 12.66
C PHE A 109 0.51 -6.62 13.91
N ALA A 110 0.93 -5.66 14.74
CA ALA A 110 1.59 -5.96 16.02
C ALA A 110 0.64 -6.67 17.00
N PHE A 111 -0.62 -6.21 17.09
CA PHE A 111 -1.64 -6.84 17.92
C PHE A 111 -1.97 -8.25 17.44
N LEU A 112 -2.22 -8.44 16.14
CA LEU A 112 -2.48 -9.76 15.56
C LEU A 112 -1.31 -10.72 15.80
N PHE A 113 -0.08 -10.26 15.60
CA PHE A 113 1.12 -11.05 15.88
C PHE A 113 1.18 -11.49 17.35
N GLY A 114 0.89 -10.59 18.29
CA GLY A 114 0.82 -10.92 19.72
C GLY A 114 -0.25 -11.96 20.03
N VAL A 115 -1.46 -11.83 19.46
CA VAL A 115 -2.55 -12.80 19.63
C VAL A 115 -2.20 -14.15 19.02
N CYS A 116 -1.62 -14.18 17.82
CA CYS A 116 -1.18 -15.40 17.16
C CYS A 116 -0.13 -16.13 17.99
N ILE A 117 0.88 -15.46 18.54
CA ILE A 117 1.85 -16.10 19.43
C ILE A 117 1.18 -16.66 20.68
N GLN A 118 0.22 -15.96 21.27
CA GLN A 118 -0.43 -16.43 22.49
C GLN A 118 -1.34 -17.65 22.26
N LYS A 119 -2.05 -17.71 21.13
CA LYS A 119 -3.06 -18.75 20.83
C LYS A 119 -2.52 -19.91 20.00
N LEU A 120 -1.65 -19.63 19.03
CA LEU A 120 -1.07 -20.60 18.09
C LEU A 120 0.34 -21.01 18.52
N ASN A 121 0.65 -20.99 19.82
CA ASN A 121 1.95 -21.40 20.33
C ASN A 121 2.19 -22.91 20.16
N PHE A 122 2.52 -23.33 18.94
CA PHE A 122 2.88 -24.70 18.60
C PHE A 122 4.23 -25.12 19.20
N GLN A 123 4.99 -24.19 19.79
CA GLN A 123 6.25 -24.47 20.50
C GLN A 123 6.06 -25.00 21.93
N ARG A 124 4.80 -25.17 22.38
CA ARG A 124 4.47 -25.77 23.69
C ARG A 124 3.99 -27.22 23.58
N ARG A 125 4.47 -27.94 22.56
CA ARG A 125 4.38 -29.40 22.44
C ARG A 125 5.77 -30.01 22.51
#